data_AF-A0A2G9Y5P0-F1
#
_entry.id   AF-A0A2G9Y5P0-F1
#
_cell.length_a   1.000
_cell.length_b   1.000
_cell.length_c   1.000
_cell.angle_alpha   90.00
_cell.angle_beta   90.00
_cell.angle_gamma   90.00
#
_symmetry.space_group_name_H-M   'P 1'
#
loop_
_entity.id
_entity.type
_entity.pdbx_description
1 polymer ?
#
loop_
_entity_poly.entity_id
_entity_poly.type
_entity_poly.pdbx_seq_one_letter_code
_entity_poly.pdbx_strand_id
1 'polypeptide(L)' 'KNENGLEVKVRDIILGSQLIINPDLVVLAPAIIPRDDAVSISQMLKVPLNENKFFLEAHV' A
#
# COMPACT_ATOMS: atom_id res chain seq x y z
N LYS A 1 -20.65 -22.68 8.93
CA LYS A 1 -20.09 -21.95 7.76
C LYS A 1 -20.85 -20.63 7.75
N ASN A 2 -20.24 -19.51 8.15
CA ASN A 2 -21.00 -18.28 8.34
C ASN A 2 -21.31 -17.66 6.98
N GLU A 3 -22.59 -17.42 6.73
CA GLU A 3 -23.12 -16.98 5.45
C GLU A 3 -22.76 -15.50 5.15
N ASN A 4 -22.20 -14.78 6.14
CA ASN A 4 -21.81 -13.36 6.11
C ASN A 4 -20.44 -13.07 6.78
N GLY A 5 -19.59 -14.07 7.05
CA GLY A 5 -18.30 -13.88 7.76
C GLY A 5 -17.13 -13.55 6.82
N LEU A 6 -16.14 -12.79 7.30
CA LEU A 6 -14.88 -12.58 6.57
C LEU A 6 -14.02 -13.84 6.64
N GLU A 7 -13.41 -14.22 5.52
CA GLU A 7 -12.41 -15.29 5.44
C GLU A 7 -11.12 -14.72 4.82
N VAL A 8 -10.01 -14.83 5.53
CA VAL A 8 -8.70 -14.34 5.09
C VAL A 8 -7.76 -15.54 4.93
N LYS A 9 -7.27 -15.72 3.70
CA LYS A 9 -6.29 -16.75 3.36
C LYS A 9 -4.89 -16.14 3.34
N VAL A 10 -3.98 -16.69 4.13
CA VAL A 10 -2.57 -16.25 4.20
C VAL A 10 -1.61 -17.43 4.03
N ARG A 11 -0.40 -17.15 3.53
CA ARG A 11 0.70 -18.11 3.55
C ARG A 11 1.57 -17.81 4.77
N ASP A 12 1.68 -18.78 5.66
CA ASP A 12 2.62 -18.71 6.77
C ASP A 12 4.00 -19.16 6.26
N ILE A 13 4.99 -18.26 6.33
CA ILE A 13 6.34 -18.53 5.86
C ILE A 13 7.16 -19.38 6.83
N ILE A 14 6.80 -19.41 8.12
CA ILE A 14 7.46 -20.19 9.16
C ILE A 14 6.98 -21.64 9.08
N LEU A 15 5.67 -21.83 8.96
CA LEU A 15 5.05 -23.16 8.84
C LEU A 15 5.10 -23.72 7.41
N GLY A 16 5.37 -22.87 6.42
CA GLY A 16 5.40 -23.24 5.01
C GLY A 16 4.03 -23.64 4.44
N SER A 17 2.94 -23.30 5.14
CA SER A 17 1.59 -23.79 4.86
C SER A 17 0.60 -22.64 4.61
N GLN A 18 -0.60 -22.98 4.13
CA GLN A 18 -1.69 -22.02 4.00
C GLN A 18 -2.56 -22.06 5.26
N LEU A 19 -2.87 -20.87 5.78
CA LEU A 19 -3.81 -20.69 6.89
C LEU A 19 -5.07 -20.01 6.39
N ILE A 20 -6.20 -20.37 7.00
CA ILE A 20 -7.50 -19.72 6.81
C ILE A 20 -7.89 -19.12 8.15
N ILE A 21 -8.14 -17.82 8.18
CA ILE A 21 -8.49 -17.06 9.37
C ILE A 21 -9.91 -16.50 9.16
N ASN A 22 -10.77 -16.61 10.16
CA ASN A 22 -12.14 -16.07 10.12
C ASN A 22 -12.28 -14.90 11.12
N PRO A 23 -11.77 -13.70 10.79
CA PRO A 23 -11.79 -12.57 11.71
C PRO A 23 -13.14 -11.84 11.71
N ASP A 24 -13.43 -11.11 12.78
CA ASP A 24 -14.58 -10.20 12.86
C ASP A 24 -14.32 -8.87 12.12
N LEU A 25 -13.05 -8.47 11.97
CA LEU A 25 -12.61 -7.24 11.31
C LEU A 25 -11.29 -7.47 10.57
N VAL A 26 -11.17 -6.88 9.38
CA VAL A 26 -9.91 -6.80 8.62
C VAL A 26 -9.55 -5.34 8.43
N VAL A 27 -8.37 -4.94 8.92
CA VAL A 27 -7.82 -3.60 8.73
C VAL A 27 -6.78 -3.65 7.61
N LEU A 28 -7.03 -2.92 6.52
CA LEU A 28 -6.06 -2.78 5.44
C LEU A 28 -5.03 -1.71 5.83
N ALA A 29 -3.75 -2.01 5.64
CA ALA A 29 -2.67 -1.03 5.67
C ALA A 29 -2.38 -0.60 4.22
N PRO A 30 -3.08 0.42 3.69
CA PRO A 30 -2.92 0.82 2.29
C PRO A 30 -1.53 1.40 2.03
N ALA A 31 -1.10 1.31 0.78
CA ALA A 31 0.13 1.95 0.34
C ALA A 31 0.00 3.48 0.43
N ILE A 32 1.14 4.14 0.69
CA ILE A 32 1.27 5.59 0.48
C ILE A 32 1.56 5.79 -1.00
N ILE A 33 0.74 6.61 -1.66
CA ILE A 33 0.93 6.97 -3.07
C ILE A 33 1.09 8.48 -3.21
N PRO A 34 1.79 8.96 -4.26
CA PRO A 34 1.84 10.37 -4.58
C PRO A 34 0.44 10.91 -4.88
N ARG A 35 0.23 12.20 -4.65
CA ARG A 35 -1.00 12.88 -5.06
C ARG A 35 -1.08 12.96 -6.58
N ASP A 36 -2.30 12.94 -7.10
CA ASP A 36 -2.57 13.02 -8.55
C ASP A 36 -2.02 14.30 -9.20
N ASP A 37 -1.92 15.39 -8.43
CA ASP A 37 -1.40 16.68 -8.87
C ASP A 37 0.14 16.83 -8.76
N ALA A 38 0.84 15.82 -8.23
CA ALA A 38 2.29 15.91 -7.95
C ALA A 38 3.12 16.29 -9.19
N VAL A 39 2.76 15.78 -10.37
CA VAL A 39 3.46 16.08 -11.63
C VAL A 39 3.26 17.54 -12.05
N SER A 40 2.03 18.04 -12.00
CA SER A 40 1.73 19.43 -12.35
C SER A 40 2.43 20.42 -11.40
N ILE A 41 2.44 20.11 -10.10
CA ILE A 41 3.13 20.92 -9.09
C ILE A 41 4.67 20.86 -9.27
N SER A 42 5.23 19.69 -9.55
CA SER A 42 6.67 19.54 -9.85
C SER A 42 7.12 20.43 -11.00
N GLN A 43 6.34 20.48 -12.09
CA GLN A 43 6.64 21.36 -13.23
C GLN A 43 6.53 22.85 -12.89
N MET A 44 5.52 23.23 -12.12
CA MET A 44 5.30 24.62 -11.68
C MET A 44 6.44 25.10 -10.77
N LEU A 45 6.88 24.27 -9.82
CA LEU A 45 7.90 24.62 -8.83
C LEU A 45 9.33 24.31 -9.29
N LYS A 46 9.49 23.59 -10.42
CA LYS A 46 10.76 23.05 -10.90
C LYS A 46 11.48 22.19 -9.86
N VAL A 47 10.71 21.48 -9.03
CA VAL A 47 11.21 20.51 -8.05
C VAL A 47 11.05 19.10 -8.64
N PRO A 48 12.12 18.32 -8.81
CA PRO A 48 12.04 17.02 -9.49
C PRO A 48 11.32 15.96 -8.64
N LEU A 49 10.78 14.96 -9.32
CA LEU A 49 10.19 13.76 -8.72
C LEU A 49 11.10 12.56 -8.94
N ASN A 50 11.04 11.58 -8.02
CA ASN A 50 11.68 10.27 -8.20
C ASN A 50 10.86 9.36 -9.13
N GLU A 51 11.35 8.14 -9.37
CA GLU A 51 10.70 7.14 -10.23
C GLU A 51 9.28 6.78 -9.77
N ASN A 52 9.06 6.84 -8.45
CA ASN A 52 7.77 6.60 -7.80
C ASN A 52 6.89 7.86 -7.73
N LYS A 53 7.28 8.96 -8.38
CA LYS A 53 6.56 10.24 -8.44
C LYS A 53 6.41 11.00 -7.12
N PHE A 54 7.25 10.70 -6.12
CA PHE A 54 7.40 11.52 -4.92
C PHE A 54 8.43 12.63 -5.15
N PHE A 55 8.30 13.75 -4.44
CA PHE A 55 9.27 14.84 -4.50
C PHE A 55 10.63 14.41 -3.96
N LEU A 56 11.69 14.78 -4.68
CA LEU A 56 13.07 14.57 -4.25
C LEU A 56 13.51 15.63 -3.26
N GLU A 57 14.24 15.21 -2.23
CA GLU A 57 14.96 16.10 -1.34
C GLU A 57 16.15 16.79 -2.05
N ALA A 58 16.60 17.91 -1.50
CA ALA A 58 17.63 18.74 -2.11
C ALA A 58 19.04 18.13 -2.09
N HIS A 59 19.25 16.99 -1.43
CA HIS A 59 20.56 16.35 -1.33
C HIS A 59 20.56 15.00 -2.04
N VAL A 60 21.40 14.91 -3.06
CA VAL A 60 21.89 13.70 -3.73
C VAL A 60 23.40 13.65 -3.62
#